data_AF-I4LWH1-F1
#
_entry.id   AF-I4LWH1-F1
#
_cell.length_a   1.000
_cell.length_b   1.000
_cell.length_c   1.000
_cell.angle_alpha   90.00
_cell.angle_beta   90.00
_cell.angle_gamma   90.00
#
_symmetry.space_group_name_H-M   'P 1'
#
loop_
_entity.id
_entity.type
_entity.pdbx_description
1 polymer ?
#
loop_
_entity_poly.entity_id
_entity_poly.type
_entity_poly.pdbx_seq_one_letter_code
_entity_poly.pdbx_strand_id
1 'polypeptide(L)'
;MRRIRILVCVLALIISSTGIFTLSARKSVALIVNGKTRIVTTYASTAQRLLQEQKIPVKTHDQVISTSGEILADHTTVTVRSAYQTSVTVDGITIPFWTVATSVDQLIGFFQANADHAAKITVNLQNIYDKLTGGLSINKKGPVEVICDGKSRIAPDGTLPASSILDSLGIVLGKEDRVTVSENGSQTVLRILRVTHGKESRNVIIPFDTRTINDPNLPSGVRVVRQSGINGERTDLYNVTYVDGKAESSVLIKQNVITPSTDQIVAVGSKPNPQTPKQNKQSSNNTNGKTSQKPSSNTNLNKTNIKQETKPQESKKPSQNSQSQQSVQNSQNQNNSNSQNQLQPNANNQQNPSSSSQTQAPAASQPASQTPAPAPSAPPAPAPPANNPNGMVHATPEQAKLYAQAACAQIGWTGAMWEDLVKLWTRESHWRWNAENKSSGAYGIPQSLPANKMASAGANWHEDASIQITWGINYIKSKYGNPSEAWKHSEKFRWY
;
A
#
# COMPACT_ATOMS: atom_id res chain seq x y z
N MET A 1 -54.72 -21.39 62.46
CA MET A 1 -54.74 -19.91 62.47
C MET A 1 -53.41 -19.26 62.92
N ARG A 2 -53.13 -19.07 64.22
CA ARG A 2 -52.05 -18.16 64.69
C ARG A 2 -50.66 -18.39 64.07
N ARG A 3 -50.19 -19.65 63.98
CA ARG A 3 -48.90 -20.01 63.35
C ARG A 3 -48.83 -19.69 61.84
N ILE A 4 -49.93 -19.86 61.11
CA ILE A 4 -49.99 -19.56 59.66
C ILE A 4 -49.87 -18.05 59.42
N ARG A 5 -50.55 -17.22 60.22
CA ARG A 5 -50.44 -15.75 60.12
C ARG A 5 -49.00 -15.27 60.38
N ILE A 6 -48.33 -15.85 61.37
CA ILE A 6 -46.90 -15.55 61.64
C ILE A 6 -46.03 -15.97 60.44
N LEU A 7 -46.22 -17.16 59.88
CA LEU A 7 -45.45 -17.63 58.73
C LEU A 7 -45.61 -16.72 57.50
N VAL A 8 -46.84 -16.26 57.22
CA VAL A 8 -47.14 -15.32 56.14
C VAL A 8 -46.51 -13.95 56.39
N CYS A 9 -46.53 -13.43 57.63
CA CYS A 9 -45.85 -12.18 57.97
C CYS A 9 -44.32 -12.28 57.83
N VAL A 10 -43.71 -13.41 58.23
CA VAL A 10 -42.27 -13.64 58.08
C VAL A 10 -41.88 -13.81 56.61
N LEU A 11 -42.66 -14.54 55.81
CA LEU A 11 -42.45 -14.62 54.36
C LEU A 11 -42.62 -13.27 53.67
N ALA A 12 -43.64 -12.48 54.03
CA ALA A 12 -43.82 -11.13 53.51
C ALA A 12 -42.66 -10.19 53.88
N LEU A 13 -42.17 -10.26 55.13
CA LEU A 13 -40.99 -9.49 55.56
C LEU A 13 -39.73 -9.92 54.82
N ILE A 14 -39.48 -11.22 54.66
CA ILE A 14 -38.34 -11.73 53.89
C ILE A 14 -38.43 -11.26 52.43
N ILE A 15 -39.57 -11.45 51.76
CA ILE A 15 -39.79 -11.04 50.36
C ILE A 15 -39.66 -9.52 50.19
N SER A 16 -40.13 -8.73 51.16
CA SER A 16 -39.94 -7.27 51.15
C SER A 16 -38.48 -6.85 51.37
N SER A 17 -37.70 -7.64 52.12
CA SER A 17 -36.28 -7.38 52.40
C SER A 17 -35.37 -7.78 51.23
N THR A 18 -35.57 -8.95 50.61
CA THR A 18 -34.87 -9.30 49.35
C THR A 18 -35.36 -8.50 48.14
N GLY A 19 -36.57 -7.95 48.18
CA GLY A 19 -37.12 -7.08 47.14
C GLY A 19 -36.43 -5.71 46.99
N ILE A 20 -35.56 -5.32 47.93
CA ILE A 20 -34.90 -3.99 47.94
C ILE A 20 -33.42 -4.06 47.53
N PHE A 21 -32.76 -5.22 47.64
CA PHE A 21 -31.29 -5.33 47.47
C PHE A 21 -30.78 -5.62 46.04
N THR A 22 -31.61 -5.39 45.02
CA THR A 22 -31.18 -5.38 43.59
C THR A 22 -31.30 -4.01 42.94
N LEU A 23 -31.32 -2.95 43.75
CA LEU A 23 -30.95 -1.60 43.34
C LEU A 23 -29.48 -1.56 42.90
N SER A 24 -29.24 -1.85 41.62
CA SER A 24 -28.07 -1.34 40.91
C SER A 24 -27.98 0.15 41.21
N ALA A 25 -26.91 0.60 41.87
CA ALA A 25 -26.80 2.01 42.24
C ALA A 25 -26.86 2.91 40.98
N ARG A 26 -27.60 4.01 41.07
CA ARG A 26 -27.54 5.08 40.07
C ARG A 26 -26.15 5.70 40.16
N LYS A 27 -25.37 5.57 39.09
CA LYS A 27 -24.03 6.12 38.99
C LYS A 27 -24.07 7.45 38.27
N SER A 28 -23.36 8.43 38.81
CA SER A 28 -23.08 9.72 38.18
C SER A 28 -21.74 9.63 37.45
N VAL A 29 -21.75 9.69 36.12
CA VAL A 29 -20.57 9.45 35.28
C VAL A 29 -20.19 10.72 34.52
N ALA A 30 -18.92 11.09 34.56
CA ALA A 30 -18.37 12.16 33.71
C ALA A 30 -18.12 11.60 32.31
N LEU A 31 -19.06 11.83 31.38
CA LEU A 31 -19.00 11.36 30.01
C LEU A 31 -18.42 12.45 29.09
N ILE A 32 -17.18 12.24 28.66
CA ILE A 32 -16.44 13.14 27.76
C ILE A 32 -16.52 12.57 26.34
N VAL A 33 -17.10 13.30 25.40
CA VAL A 33 -17.20 12.88 23.98
C VAL A 33 -16.51 13.92 23.11
N ASN A 34 -15.41 13.55 22.47
CA ASN A 34 -14.62 14.46 21.61
C ASN A 34 -14.33 15.82 22.28
N GLY A 35 -13.83 15.76 23.52
CA GLY A 35 -13.52 16.93 24.35
C GLY A 35 -14.70 17.57 25.09
N LYS A 36 -15.96 17.24 24.73
CA LYS A 36 -17.16 17.82 25.37
C LYS A 36 -17.60 16.97 26.55
N THR A 37 -17.41 17.49 27.76
CA THR A 37 -17.81 16.84 29.03
C THR A 37 -19.29 17.07 29.34
N ARG A 38 -19.99 16.01 29.77
CA ARG A 38 -21.31 16.08 30.40
C ARG A 38 -21.41 15.08 31.55
N ILE A 39 -22.10 15.44 32.63
CA ILE A 39 -22.45 14.50 33.69
C ILE A 39 -23.72 13.75 33.28
N VAL A 40 -23.71 12.42 33.41
CA VAL A 40 -24.84 11.55 33.05
C VAL A 40 -25.13 10.53 34.16
N THR A 41 -26.40 10.42 34.54
CA THR A 41 -26.85 9.43 35.52
C THR A 41 -27.27 8.15 34.81
N THR A 42 -26.73 7.00 35.19
CA THR A 42 -26.98 5.71 34.55
C THR A 42 -27.07 4.55 35.55
N TYR A 43 -27.73 3.47 35.15
CA TYR A 43 -27.68 2.18 35.83
C TYR A 43 -26.63 1.23 35.22
N ALA A 44 -26.15 1.49 34.00
CA ALA A 44 -25.26 0.64 33.20
C ALA A 44 -24.10 0.04 34.01
N SER A 45 -23.81 -1.24 33.77
CA SER A 45 -22.68 -1.96 34.37
C SER A 45 -21.36 -1.77 33.63
N THR A 46 -21.38 -1.27 32.39
CA THR A 46 -20.19 -1.07 31.55
C THR A 46 -20.28 0.25 30.78
N ALA A 47 -19.12 0.80 30.39
CA ALA A 47 -19.06 1.99 29.54
C ALA A 47 -19.83 1.80 28.22
N GLN A 48 -19.68 0.64 27.55
CA GLN A 48 -20.37 0.36 26.30
C GLN A 48 -21.91 0.40 26.45
N ARG A 49 -22.45 -0.05 27.59
CA ARG A 49 -23.88 0.03 27.87
C ARG A 49 -24.33 1.47 28.14
N LEU A 50 -23.53 2.28 28.84
CA LEU A 50 -23.79 3.72 28.99
C LEU A 50 -23.85 4.42 27.62
N LEU A 51 -22.94 4.12 26.69
CA LEU A 51 -22.92 4.74 25.36
C LEU A 51 -24.16 4.40 24.53
N GLN A 52 -24.67 3.16 24.63
CA GLN A 52 -25.96 2.76 24.05
C GLN A 52 -27.13 3.56 24.63
N GLU A 53 -27.21 3.68 25.97
CA GLU A 53 -28.27 4.45 26.65
C GLU A 53 -28.25 5.93 26.26
N GLN A 54 -27.05 6.49 26.11
CA GLN A 54 -26.81 7.86 25.68
C GLN A 54 -26.87 8.06 24.16
N LYS A 55 -27.23 7.02 23.40
CA LYS A 55 -27.34 6.98 21.94
C LYS A 55 -26.09 7.50 21.20
N ILE A 56 -24.91 7.26 21.76
CA ILE A 56 -23.63 7.57 21.10
C ILE A 56 -23.27 6.38 20.19
N PRO A 57 -23.18 6.56 18.87
CA PRO A 57 -22.57 5.56 18.00
C PRO A 57 -21.07 5.52 18.23
N VAL A 58 -20.51 4.30 18.32
CA VAL A 58 -19.07 4.04 18.45
C VAL A 58 -18.64 3.21 17.24
N LYS A 59 -17.62 3.66 16.52
CA LYS A 59 -17.06 2.95 15.36
C LYS A 59 -15.94 2.01 15.78
N THR A 60 -15.58 1.06 14.91
CA THR A 60 -14.56 0.01 15.16
C THR A 60 -13.22 0.53 15.68
N HIS A 61 -12.80 1.74 15.26
CA HIS A 61 -11.53 2.35 15.65
C HIS A 61 -11.67 3.41 16.77
N ASP A 62 -12.89 3.78 17.16
CA ASP A 62 -13.11 4.82 18.17
C ASP A 62 -12.63 4.35 19.56
N GLN A 63 -11.88 5.18 20.26
CA GLN A 63 -11.35 4.85 21.59
C GLN A 63 -12.40 5.15 22.67
N VAL A 64 -12.74 4.13 23.46
CA VAL A 64 -13.54 4.26 24.70
C VAL A 64 -12.66 3.88 25.88
N ILE A 65 -12.44 4.82 26.80
CA ILE A 65 -11.70 4.61 28.06
C ILE A 65 -12.64 4.87 29.24
N SER A 66 -12.62 3.99 30.23
CA SER A 66 -13.27 4.17 31.53
C SER A 66 -12.21 4.18 32.62
N THR A 67 -12.23 5.17 33.51
CA THR A 67 -11.27 5.23 34.64
C THR A 67 -11.47 4.11 35.67
N SER A 68 -12.59 3.38 35.62
CA SER A 68 -12.86 2.21 36.47
C SER A 68 -12.67 0.86 35.74
N GLY A 69 -12.11 0.87 34.53
CA GLY A 69 -11.95 -0.34 33.72
C GLY A 69 -13.28 -0.83 33.13
N GLU A 70 -13.42 -2.15 32.96
CA GLU A 70 -14.56 -2.78 32.29
C GLU A 70 -15.89 -2.54 33.02
N ILE A 71 -15.86 -2.62 34.36
CA ILE A 71 -17.02 -2.36 35.22
C ILE A 71 -17.12 -0.85 35.45
N LEU A 72 -18.30 -0.29 35.18
CA LEU A 72 -18.60 1.12 35.36
C LEU A 72 -18.89 1.41 36.84
N ALA A 73 -17.96 2.08 37.52
CA ALA A 73 -18.12 2.53 38.91
C ALA A 73 -18.84 3.90 39.00
N ASP A 74 -19.27 4.28 40.21
CA ASP A 74 -19.79 5.63 40.45
C ASP A 74 -18.66 6.68 40.39
N HIS A 75 -19.01 7.92 40.08
CA HIS A 75 -18.10 9.07 39.90
C HIS A 75 -16.94 8.85 38.91
N THR A 76 -17.00 7.80 38.10
CA THR A 76 -15.98 7.47 37.08
C THR A 76 -16.08 8.41 35.87
N THR A 77 -14.97 8.55 35.14
CA THR A 77 -14.92 9.24 33.85
C THR A 77 -14.94 8.23 32.70
N VAL A 78 -15.83 8.43 31.73
CA VAL A 78 -15.86 7.69 30.46
C VAL A 78 -15.50 8.67 29.34
N THR A 79 -14.36 8.45 28.70
CA THR A 79 -13.87 9.25 27.58
C THR A 79 -14.08 8.49 26.27
N VAL A 80 -14.78 9.11 25.32
CA VAL A 80 -14.95 8.65 23.94
C VAL A 80 -14.20 9.61 23.01
N ARG A 81 -13.31 9.05 22.19
CA ARG A 81 -12.62 9.77 21.11
C ARG A 81 -12.93 9.09 19.78
N SER A 82 -13.61 9.80 18.89
CA SER A 82 -13.85 9.35 17.53
C SER A 82 -12.55 9.31 16.74
N ALA A 83 -12.24 8.15 16.16
CA ALA A 83 -11.03 7.97 15.39
C ALA A 83 -11.14 8.56 13.98
N TYR A 84 -9.99 8.85 13.42
CA TYR A 84 -9.84 9.27 12.03
C TYR A 84 -8.69 8.54 11.36
N GLN A 85 -8.81 8.40 10.04
CA GLN A 85 -7.76 7.87 9.20
C GLN A 85 -6.87 9.03 8.73
N THR A 86 -5.57 8.81 8.76
CA THR A 86 -4.51 9.65 8.18
C THR A 86 -3.62 8.75 7.33
N SER A 87 -2.70 9.30 6.54
CA SER A 87 -1.49 8.54 6.18
C SER A 87 -0.27 9.15 6.84
N VAL A 88 0.77 8.33 7.03
CA VAL A 88 2.07 8.75 7.53
C VAL A 88 3.14 8.19 6.61
N THR A 89 4.09 9.04 6.24
CA THR A 89 5.25 8.73 5.41
C THR A 89 6.49 8.79 6.28
N VAL A 90 7.23 7.69 6.38
CA VAL A 90 8.55 7.64 7.04
C VAL A 90 9.57 7.18 6.01
N ASP A 91 10.57 8.02 5.76
CA ASP A 91 11.67 7.78 4.82
C ASP A 91 11.22 7.29 3.43
N GLY A 92 10.08 7.81 2.97
CA GLY A 92 9.43 7.51 1.68
C GLY A 92 8.35 6.43 1.74
N ILE A 93 8.37 5.54 2.73
CA ILE A 93 7.34 4.50 2.91
C ILE A 93 6.08 5.16 3.49
N THR A 94 4.99 5.16 2.72
CA THR A 94 3.70 5.73 3.13
C THR A 94 2.70 4.64 3.51
N ILE A 95 2.11 4.75 4.70
CA ILE A 95 1.09 3.82 5.21
C ILE A 95 -0.19 4.56 5.63
N PRO A 96 -1.39 3.97 5.46
CA PRO A 96 -2.61 4.46 6.09
C PRO A 96 -2.63 4.06 7.56
N PHE A 97 -3.15 4.93 8.43
CA PHE A 97 -3.14 4.73 9.87
C PHE A 97 -4.41 5.29 10.53
N TRP A 98 -4.98 4.56 11.47
CA TRP A 98 -6.12 5.01 12.28
C TRP A 98 -5.63 5.55 13.63
N THR A 99 -6.23 6.64 14.08
CA THR A 99 -5.80 7.29 15.32
C THR A 99 -6.88 8.12 15.99
N VAL A 100 -6.67 8.40 17.28
CA VAL A 100 -7.45 9.31 18.13
C VAL A 100 -6.58 10.44 18.70
N ALA A 101 -5.39 10.65 18.14
CA ALA A 101 -4.46 11.70 18.56
C ALA A 101 -5.05 13.10 18.37
N THR A 102 -4.79 13.99 19.32
CA THR A 102 -5.31 15.37 19.34
C THR A 102 -4.29 16.41 18.89
N SER A 103 -3.03 16.02 18.68
CA SER A 103 -2.02 16.88 18.06
C SER A 103 -1.17 16.11 17.04
N VAL A 104 -0.55 16.84 16.12
CA VAL A 104 0.39 16.26 15.16
C VAL A 104 1.72 15.92 15.81
N ASP A 105 2.20 16.70 16.78
CA ASP A 105 3.34 16.35 17.64
C ASP A 105 3.11 15.00 18.36
N GLN A 106 1.89 14.72 18.85
CA GLN A 106 1.55 13.40 19.41
C GLN A 106 1.64 12.28 18.35
N LEU A 107 1.19 12.54 17.11
CA LEU A 107 1.31 11.55 16.02
C LEU A 107 2.77 11.29 15.67
N ILE A 108 3.55 12.33 15.39
CA ILE A 108 4.97 12.20 15.04
C ILE A 108 5.73 11.54 16.18
N GLY A 109 5.43 11.90 17.44
CA GLY A 109 5.98 11.26 18.64
C GLY A 109 5.72 9.74 18.72
N PHE A 110 4.56 9.24 18.27
CA PHE A 110 4.33 7.78 18.18
C PHE A 110 5.26 7.08 17.19
N PHE A 111 5.58 7.72 16.06
CA PHE A 111 6.54 7.14 15.11
C PHE A 111 7.96 7.29 15.65
N GLN A 112 8.36 8.48 16.11
CA GLN A 112 9.69 8.74 16.70
C GLN A 112 10.03 7.79 17.85
N ALA A 113 9.08 7.46 18.73
CA ALA A 113 9.32 6.62 19.91
C ALA A 113 9.72 5.15 19.61
N ASN A 114 9.57 4.70 18.37
CA ASN A 114 9.96 3.37 17.89
C ASN A 114 10.74 3.38 16.57
N ALA A 115 10.98 4.54 15.97
CA ALA A 115 11.65 4.71 14.68
C ALA A 115 13.01 5.41 14.88
N ASP A 116 13.89 4.72 15.61
CA ASP A 116 15.30 5.12 15.73
C ASP A 116 15.90 5.36 14.34
N HIS A 117 16.53 6.53 14.18
CA HIS A 117 17.15 7.02 12.95
C HIS A 117 16.21 7.38 11.78
N ALA A 118 14.89 7.51 11.98
CA ALA A 118 14.00 8.04 10.94
C ALA A 118 14.43 9.46 10.51
N ALA A 119 14.82 9.62 9.24
CA ALA A 119 15.38 10.88 8.75
C ALA A 119 14.29 11.93 8.48
N LYS A 120 13.11 11.50 8.02
CA LYS A 120 11.94 12.37 7.88
C LYS A 120 10.63 11.61 8.14
N ILE A 121 9.84 12.16 9.07
CA ILE A 121 8.46 11.72 9.32
C ILE A 121 7.50 12.80 8.80
N THR A 122 6.51 12.41 8.02
CA THR A 122 5.47 13.31 7.46
C THR A 122 4.09 12.73 7.71
N VAL A 123 3.22 13.48 8.39
CA VAL A 123 1.80 13.15 8.55
C VAL A 123 1.02 13.84 7.43
N ASN A 124 0.28 13.06 6.63
CA ASN A 124 -0.56 13.59 5.56
C ASN A 124 -2.03 13.51 5.98
N LEU A 125 -2.60 14.67 6.31
CA LEU A 125 -4.00 14.79 6.73
C LEU A 125 -4.90 14.97 5.50
N GLN A 126 -6.07 14.34 5.52
CA GLN A 126 -7.12 14.52 4.52
C GLN A 126 -8.47 14.79 5.21
N ASN A 127 -9.33 15.55 4.53
CA ASN A 127 -10.57 16.12 5.08
C ASN A 127 -10.32 16.94 6.37
N ILE A 128 -9.85 18.17 6.16
CA ILE A 128 -9.11 18.94 7.16
C ILE A 128 -9.93 20.01 7.87
N TYR A 129 -10.85 20.68 7.19
CA TYR A 129 -11.46 21.90 7.75
C TYR A 129 -12.16 21.61 9.09
N ASP A 130 -12.99 20.57 9.14
CA ASP A 130 -13.68 20.11 10.37
C ASP A 130 -12.76 19.45 11.41
N LYS A 131 -11.48 19.20 11.10
CA LYS A 131 -10.51 18.52 11.97
C LYS A 131 -9.46 19.44 12.56
N LEU A 132 -8.83 20.30 11.75
CA LEU A 132 -7.88 21.30 12.24
C LEU A 132 -8.62 22.43 13.01
N THR A 133 -9.83 22.81 12.60
CA THR A 133 -10.69 23.68 13.43
C THR A 133 -11.37 22.91 14.57
N GLY A 134 -11.60 21.61 14.40
CA GLY A 134 -12.20 20.71 15.40
C GLY A 134 -11.28 20.29 16.55
N GLY A 135 -10.01 20.73 16.56
CA GLY A 135 -9.10 20.58 17.70
C GLY A 135 -7.76 19.89 17.43
N LEU A 136 -7.46 19.46 16.19
CA LEU A 136 -6.15 18.90 15.84
C LEU A 136 -5.11 20.02 15.70
N SER A 137 -4.29 20.24 16.72
CA SER A 137 -3.20 21.23 16.74
C SER A 137 -1.87 20.68 16.23
N ILE A 138 -0.91 21.55 15.92
CA ILE A 138 0.48 21.10 15.68
C ILE A 138 1.12 20.74 17.02
N ASN A 139 1.01 21.63 18.01
CA ASN A 139 1.50 21.47 19.39
C ASN A 139 3.04 21.40 19.53
N LYS A 140 3.80 21.90 18.54
CA LYS A 140 5.28 21.91 18.61
C LYS A 140 5.80 23.19 19.24
N LYS A 141 6.79 23.09 20.12
CA LYS A 141 7.47 24.27 20.67
C LYS A 141 8.41 24.89 19.63
N GLY A 142 8.39 26.21 19.52
CA GLY A 142 9.23 26.97 18.59
C GLY A 142 8.56 27.23 17.24
N PRO A 143 9.32 27.74 16.26
CA PRO A 143 8.77 28.20 14.99
C PRO A 143 8.37 27.05 14.06
N VAL A 144 7.29 27.26 13.32
CA VAL A 144 6.82 26.38 12.24
C VAL A 144 6.99 27.10 10.91
N GLU A 145 7.66 26.45 9.95
CA GLU A 145 7.67 26.92 8.57
C GLU A 145 6.34 26.56 7.90
N VAL A 146 5.67 27.54 7.29
CA VAL A 146 4.38 27.36 6.64
C VAL A 146 4.52 27.60 5.14
N ILE A 147 4.33 26.55 4.34
CA ILE A 147 4.51 26.56 2.90
C ILE A 147 3.16 26.41 2.19
N CYS A 148 2.75 27.44 1.45
CA CYS A 148 1.48 27.51 0.73
C CYS A 148 1.63 28.36 -0.54
N ASP A 149 0.96 27.99 -1.63
CA ASP A 149 0.94 28.76 -2.89
C ASP A 149 2.35 29.11 -3.43
N GLY A 150 3.28 28.17 -3.29
CA GLY A 150 4.70 28.34 -3.66
C GLY A 150 5.53 29.23 -2.73
N LYS A 151 4.94 29.81 -1.68
CA LYS A 151 5.58 30.74 -0.74
C LYS A 151 5.84 30.06 0.59
N SER A 152 7.01 30.32 1.19
CA SER A 152 7.32 29.97 2.57
C SER A 152 7.12 31.19 3.48
N ARG A 153 6.67 30.94 4.72
CA ARG A 153 6.49 31.91 5.81
C ARG A 153 6.85 31.23 7.14
N ILE A 154 7.01 32.00 8.21
CA ILE A 154 7.28 31.43 9.55
C ILE A 154 6.18 31.88 10.51
N ALA A 155 5.56 30.93 11.21
CA ALA A 155 4.78 31.19 12.41
C ALA A 155 5.68 30.98 13.64
N PRO A 156 5.80 31.95 14.56
CA PRO A 156 6.80 31.89 15.64
C PRO A 156 6.47 30.88 16.75
N ASP A 157 5.21 30.45 16.87
CA ASP A 157 4.70 29.56 17.91
C ASP A 157 3.86 28.42 17.31
N GLY A 158 4.46 27.23 17.22
CA GLY A 158 3.79 26.00 16.79
C GLY A 158 2.88 25.35 17.84
N THR A 159 2.77 25.89 19.06
CA THR A 159 1.86 25.37 20.08
C THR A 159 0.41 25.78 19.83
N LEU A 160 0.20 26.84 19.05
CA LEU A 160 -1.09 27.31 18.60
C LEU A 160 -1.85 26.26 17.76
N PRO A 161 -3.19 26.32 17.70
CA PRO A 161 -3.99 25.55 16.76
C PRO A 161 -3.55 25.81 15.31
N ALA A 162 -3.60 24.77 14.47
CA ALA A 162 -3.21 24.90 13.06
C ALA A 162 -4.05 25.94 12.31
N SER A 163 -5.33 26.10 12.64
CA SER A 163 -6.17 27.20 12.13
C SER A 163 -5.58 28.57 12.49
N SER A 164 -5.32 28.84 13.77
CA SER A 164 -4.76 30.12 14.24
C SER A 164 -3.41 30.46 13.61
N ILE A 165 -2.57 29.45 13.34
CA ILE A 165 -1.32 29.60 12.58
C ILE A 165 -1.60 30.07 11.15
N LEU A 166 -2.53 29.43 10.46
CA LEU A 166 -2.92 29.79 9.08
C LEU A 166 -3.60 31.16 9.01
N ASP A 167 -4.51 31.45 9.94
CA ASP A 167 -5.21 32.73 10.08
C ASP A 167 -4.23 33.89 10.30
N SER A 168 -3.23 33.71 11.18
CA SER A 168 -2.18 34.70 11.43
C SER A 168 -1.33 35.03 10.20
N LEU A 169 -1.30 34.14 9.22
CA LEU A 169 -0.61 34.30 7.93
C LEU A 169 -1.57 34.67 6.79
N GLY A 170 -2.87 34.82 7.05
CA GLY A 170 -3.89 35.09 6.03
C GLY A 170 -4.04 33.94 5.01
N ILE A 171 -3.86 32.69 5.44
CA ILE A 171 -3.98 31.50 4.60
C ILE A 171 -5.34 30.84 4.87
N VAL A 172 -6.33 31.18 4.05
CA VAL A 172 -7.63 30.48 4.05
C VAL A 172 -7.49 29.14 3.32
N LEU A 173 -7.97 28.05 3.91
CA LEU A 173 -8.01 26.72 3.29
C LEU A 173 -9.28 26.53 2.47
N GLY A 174 -9.15 25.93 1.29
CA GLY A 174 -10.27 25.34 0.55
C GLY A 174 -10.82 24.09 1.26
N LYS A 175 -12.07 23.72 0.95
CA LYS A 175 -12.75 22.55 1.53
C LYS A 175 -12.00 21.23 1.32
N GLU A 176 -11.32 21.12 0.17
CA GLU A 176 -10.65 19.89 -0.29
C GLU A 176 -9.12 20.00 -0.21
N ASP A 177 -8.59 21.15 0.23
CA ASP A 177 -7.15 21.36 0.44
C ASP A 177 -6.60 20.34 1.44
N ARG A 178 -5.40 19.86 1.16
CA ARG A 178 -4.70 18.90 2.01
C ARG A 178 -3.59 19.60 2.77
N VAL A 179 -3.26 19.05 3.93
CA VAL A 179 -2.23 19.58 4.81
C VAL A 179 -1.31 18.44 5.17
N THR A 180 -0.02 18.64 4.95
CA THR A 180 1.02 17.73 5.45
C THR A 180 1.86 18.48 6.47
N VAL A 181 2.28 17.77 7.51
CA VAL A 181 3.22 18.29 8.51
C VAL A 181 4.38 17.32 8.56
N SER A 182 5.60 17.83 8.41
CA SER A 182 6.81 17.01 8.50
C SER A 182 7.83 17.60 9.45
N GLU A 183 8.46 16.72 10.22
CA GLU A 183 9.65 17.04 11.01
C GLU A 183 10.90 16.55 10.26
N ASN A 184 11.93 17.40 10.25
CA ASN A 184 13.26 17.14 9.72
C ASN A 184 14.27 17.68 10.74
N GLY A 185 14.80 16.79 11.59
CA GLY A 185 15.52 17.21 12.79
C GLY A 185 14.63 18.07 13.69
N SER A 186 15.07 19.29 14.01
CA SER A 186 14.31 20.27 14.80
C SER A 186 13.32 21.14 14.01
N GLN A 187 13.34 21.09 12.67
CA GLN A 187 12.49 21.93 11.82
C GLN A 187 11.13 21.27 11.58
N THR A 188 10.06 21.96 11.99
CA THR A 188 8.67 21.57 11.69
C THR A 188 8.16 22.36 10.49
N VAL A 189 7.69 21.65 9.46
CA VAL A 189 7.17 22.25 8.22
C VAL A 189 5.70 21.87 8.06
N LEU A 190 4.83 22.87 8.08
CA LEU A 190 3.41 22.81 7.73
C LEU A 190 3.25 23.16 6.24
N ARG A 191 2.85 22.19 5.41
CA ARG A 191 2.58 22.41 3.98
C ARG A 191 1.10 22.32 3.69
N ILE A 192 0.59 23.31 2.97
CA ILE A 192 -0.76 23.34 2.40
C ILE A 192 -0.62 22.95 0.93
N LEU A 193 -1.39 21.96 0.51
CA LEU A 193 -1.49 21.49 -0.86
C LEU A 193 -2.86 21.90 -1.41
N ARG A 194 -2.89 22.75 -2.44
CA ARG A 194 -4.15 23.22 -3.04
C ARG A 194 -4.77 22.12 -3.88
N VAL A 195 -6.03 21.80 -3.64
CA VAL A 195 -6.76 20.80 -4.44
C VAL A 195 -7.79 21.48 -5.33
N THR A 196 -7.73 21.19 -6.63
CA THR A 196 -8.68 21.72 -7.62
C THR A 196 -9.12 20.64 -8.60
N HIS A 197 -10.24 20.88 -9.28
CA HIS A 197 -10.79 19.96 -10.27
C HIS A 197 -10.98 20.64 -11.62
N GLY A 198 -10.71 19.90 -12.70
CA GLY A 198 -10.87 20.38 -14.07
C GLY A 198 -11.22 19.23 -15.03
N LYS A 199 -11.38 19.54 -16.32
CA LYS A 199 -11.65 18.54 -17.35
C LYS A 199 -10.58 18.57 -18.43
N GLU A 200 -10.11 17.39 -18.82
CA GLU A 200 -9.14 17.20 -19.91
C GLU A 200 -9.76 16.32 -21.00
N SER A 201 -9.60 16.71 -22.26
CA SER A 201 -9.81 15.82 -23.41
C SER A 201 -8.48 15.25 -23.88
N ARG A 202 -8.44 13.95 -24.14
CA ARG A 202 -7.26 13.25 -24.69
C ARG A 202 -7.69 12.47 -25.92
N ASN A 203 -7.01 12.64 -27.05
CA ASN A 203 -7.29 11.84 -28.24
C ASN A 203 -6.60 10.47 -28.11
N VAL A 204 -7.31 9.42 -28.51
CA VAL A 204 -6.92 8.02 -28.37
C VAL A 204 -7.13 7.32 -29.70
N ILE A 205 -6.07 6.71 -30.21
CA ILE A 205 -6.10 5.91 -31.44
C ILE A 205 -6.89 4.62 -31.18
N ILE A 206 -7.83 4.31 -32.07
CA ILE A 206 -8.51 3.01 -32.11
C ILE A 206 -7.76 2.15 -33.13
N PRO A 207 -7.06 1.07 -32.75
CA PRO A 207 -6.43 0.19 -33.72
C PRO A 207 -7.47 -0.46 -34.64
N PHE A 208 -7.09 -0.80 -35.87
CA PHE A 208 -7.87 -1.68 -36.72
C PHE A 208 -7.63 -3.16 -36.39
N ASP A 209 -8.64 -4.01 -36.57
CA ASP A 209 -8.46 -5.46 -36.49
C ASP A 209 -8.11 -6.04 -37.88
N THR A 210 -7.55 -7.25 -37.91
CA THR A 210 -7.25 -7.97 -39.17
C THR A 210 -8.20 -9.13 -39.38
N ARG A 211 -9.09 -9.02 -40.39
CA ARG A 211 -9.99 -10.09 -40.81
C ARG A 211 -9.34 -10.91 -41.93
N THR A 212 -9.30 -12.23 -41.74
CA THR A 212 -8.86 -13.17 -42.79
C THR A 212 -10.08 -13.73 -43.51
N ILE A 213 -10.09 -13.66 -44.85
CA ILE A 213 -11.10 -14.30 -45.70
C ILE A 213 -10.46 -15.38 -46.57
N ASN A 214 -11.23 -16.41 -46.91
CA ASN A 214 -10.79 -17.48 -47.80
C ASN A 214 -11.13 -17.10 -49.26
N ASP A 215 -10.14 -17.20 -50.16
CA ASP A 215 -10.30 -16.94 -51.60
C ASP A 215 -9.96 -18.21 -52.43
N PRO A 216 -10.94 -18.87 -53.06
CA PRO A 216 -10.71 -20.09 -53.85
C PRO A 216 -10.04 -19.82 -55.21
N ASN A 217 -9.80 -18.55 -55.59
CA ASN A 217 -9.11 -18.19 -56.83
C ASN A 217 -7.60 -18.06 -56.62
N LEU A 218 -7.17 -17.71 -55.41
CA LEU A 218 -5.76 -17.60 -55.04
C LEU A 218 -5.15 -18.99 -54.73
N PRO A 219 -3.92 -19.30 -55.20
CA PRO A 219 -3.24 -20.56 -54.88
C PRO A 219 -3.12 -20.80 -53.37
N SER A 220 -3.27 -22.05 -52.94
CA SER A 220 -3.20 -22.43 -51.52
C SER A 220 -2.00 -21.83 -50.79
N GLY A 221 -2.25 -21.10 -49.70
CA GLY A 221 -1.23 -20.46 -48.86
C GLY A 221 -0.79 -19.04 -49.29
N VAL A 222 -1.11 -18.60 -50.51
CA VAL A 222 -0.85 -17.21 -50.94
C VAL A 222 -1.72 -16.24 -50.13
N ARG A 223 -1.16 -15.11 -49.69
CA ARG A 223 -1.88 -14.05 -48.96
C ARG A 223 -1.88 -12.75 -49.75
N VAL A 224 -3.04 -12.07 -49.82
CA VAL A 224 -3.21 -10.77 -50.51
C VAL A 224 -4.08 -9.86 -49.64
N VAL A 225 -3.62 -8.64 -49.37
CA VAL A 225 -4.45 -7.61 -48.73
C VAL A 225 -5.52 -7.15 -49.73
N ARG A 226 -6.80 -7.29 -49.37
CA ARG A 226 -7.96 -6.82 -50.15
C ARG A 226 -8.45 -5.45 -49.70
N GLN A 227 -8.25 -5.12 -48.43
CA GLN A 227 -8.53 -3.81 -47.83
C GLN A 227 -7.42 -3.51 -46.83
N SER A 228 -6.77 -2.35 -46.94
CA SER A 228 -5.81 -1.88 -45.93
C SER A 228 -6.56 -1.45 -44.68
N GLY A 229 -6.01 -1.79 -43.51
CA GLY A 229 -6.55 -1.30 -42.24
C GLY A 229 -6.26 0.19 -42.04
N ILE A 230 -7.20 0.89 -41.42
CA ILE A 230 -7.06 2.31 -41.05
C ILE A 230 -7.46 2.46 -39.60
N ASN A 231 -6.57 3.00 -38.77
CA ASN A 231 -6.86 3.26 -37.37
C ASN A 231 -7.95 4.35 -37.25
N GLY A 232 -8.87 4.16 -36.31
CA GLY A 232 -9.82 5.18 -35.91
C GLY A 232 -9.24 6.12 -34.86
N GLU A 233 -10.04 7.10 -34.46
CA GLU A 233 -9.71 8.06 -33.40
C GLU A 233 -10.96 8.31 -32.54
N ARG A 234 -10.78 8.42 -31.23
CA ARG A 234 -11.78 8.91 -30.30
C ARG A 234 -11.19 9.97 -29.37
N THR A 235 -12.03 10.87 -28.88
CA THR A 235 -11.67 11.76 -27.78
C THR A 235 -12.25 11.20 -26.48
N ASP A 236 -11.38 10.92 -25.52
CA ASP A 236 -11.72 10.49 -24.17
C ASP A 236 -11.66 11.72 -23.23
N LEU A 237 -12.77 12.02 -22.56
CA LEU A 237 -12.95 13.17 -21.67
C LEU A 237 -12.85 12.72 -20.21
N TYR A 238 -11.94 13.33 -19.46
CA TYR A 238 -11.63 13.00 -18.07
C TYR A 238 -12.04 14.13 -17.10
N ASN A 239 -12.45 13.74 -15.89
CA ASN A 239 -12.47 14.62 -14.72
C ASN A 239 -11.12 14.45 -14.00
N VAL A 240 -10.38 15.53 -13.84
CA VAL A 240 -9.00 15.53 -13.34
C VAL A 240 -8.91 16.27 -12.02
N THR A 241 -8.28 15.64 -11.04
CA THR A 241 -7.95 16.24 -9.74
C THR A 241 -6.50 16.68 -9.77
N TYR A 242 -6.26 17.96 -9.45
CA TYR A 242 -4.94 18.55 -9.36
C TYR A 242 -4.58 18.82 -7.90
N VAL A 243 -3.30 18.64 -7.57
CA VAL A 243 -2.71 18.94 -6.26
C VAL A 243 -1.49 19.83 -6.50
N ASP A 244 -1.49 21.05 -5.94
CA ASP A 244 -0.53 22.12 -6.30
C ASP A 244 -0.39 22.32 -7.82
N GLY A 245 -1.52 22.26 -8.54
CA GLY A 245 -1.59 22.41 -10.00
C GLY A 245 -1.10 21.20 -10.81
N LYS A 246 -0.62 20.13 -10.17
CA LYS A 246 -0.18 18.90 -10.85
C LYS A 246 -1.31 17.86 -10.85
N ALA A 247 -1.61 17.25 -11.99
CA ALA A 247 -2.63 16.21 -12.08
C ALA A 247 -2.22 14.98 -11.24
N GLU A 248 -3.05 14.62 -10.26
CA GLU A 248 -2.86 13.45 -9.39
C GLU A 248 -3.68 12.24 -9.88
N SER A 249 -4.90 12.49 -10.34
CA SER A 249 -5.83 11.44 -10.79
C SER A 249 -6.76 11.94 -11.88
N SER A 250 -7.12 11.05 -12.82
CA SER A 250 -8.05 11.35 -13.91
C SER A 250 -9.08 10.23 -14.09
N VAL A 251 -10.35 10.51 -13.85
CA VAL A 251 -11.48 9.57 -14.02
C VAL A 251 -12.14 9.82 -15.37
N LEU A 252 -12.30 8.78 -16.19
CA LEU A 252 -12.96 8.86 -17.49
C LEU A 252 -14.47 9.18 -17.31
N ILE A 253 -14.95 10.26 -17.93
CA ILE A 253 -16.37 10.67 -17.93
C ILE A 253 -17.10 10.13 -19.16
N LYS A 254 -16.49 10.31 -20.35
CA LYS A 254 -17.12 10.03 -21.64
C LYS A 254 -16.06 9.67 -22.67
N GLN A 255 -16.39 8.77 -23.59
CA GLN A 255 -15.65 8.52 -24.82
C GLN A 255 -16.49 8.99 -26.01
N ASN A 256 -15.85 9.51 -27.05
CA ASN A 256 -16.52 10.00 -28.24
C ASN A 256 -15.71 9.63 -29.49
N VAL A 257 -16.14 8.61 -30.23
CA VAL A 257 -15.51 8.23 -31.51
C VAL A 257 -15.65 9.38 -32.50
N ILE A 258 -14.53 9.83 -33.05
CA ILE A 258 -14.44 10.87 -34.08
C ILE A 258 -14.43 10.18 -35.45
N THR A 259 -13.60 9.14 -35.59
CA THR A 259 -13.45 8.31 -36.79
C THR A 259 -13.42 6.85 -36.36
N PRO A 260 -14.29 5.96 -36.88
CA PRO A 260 -14.20 4.53 -36.58
C PRO A 260 -12.96 3.91 -37.24
N SER A 261 -12.40 2.84 -36.66
CA SER A 261 -11.39 2.05 -37.34
C SER A 261 -11.99 1.26 -38.51
N THR A 262 -11.19 1.03 -39.53
CA THR A 262 -11.51 0.21 -40.71
C THR A 262 -10.60 -1.00 -40.71
N ASP A 263 -11.17 -2.20 -40.63
CA ASP A 263 -10.38 -3.43 -40.51
C ASP A 263 -9.56 -3.75 -41.76
N GLN A 264 -8.37 -4.31 -41.56
CA GLN A 264 -7.57 -4.87 -42.64
C GLN A 264 -8.18 -6.20 -43.09
N ILE A 265 -8.47 -6.36 -44.38
CA ILE A 265 -8.97 -7.62 -44.94
C ILE A 265 -7.84 -8.30 -45.71
N VAL A 266 -7.47 -9.52 -45.29
CA VAL A 266 -6.47 -10.37 -45.94
C VAL A 266 -7.16 -11.59 -46.55
N ALA A 267 -7.12 -11.70 -47.87
CA ALA A 267 -7.48 -12.93 -48.56
C ALA A 267 -6.34 -13.96 -48.44
N VAL A 268 -6.68 -15.18 -48.06
CA VAL A 268 -5.78 -16.34 -48.06
C VAL A 268 -6.31 -17.35 -49.07
N GLY A 269 -5.43 -17.78 -49.98
CA GLY A 269 -5.77 -18.73 -51.01
C GLY A 269 -6.06 -20.12 -50.47
N SER A 270 -7.11 -20.75 -51.00
CA SER A 270 -7.42 -22.17 -50.77
C SER A 270 -7.53 -22.99 -52.05
N LYS A 271 -7.27 -22.40 -53.23
CA LYS A 271 -7.36 -23.10 -54.51
C LYS A 271 -6.56 -24.40 -54.44
N PRO A 272 -7.20 -25.59 -54.56
CA PRO A 272 -6.51 -26.85 -54.44
C PRO A 272 -5.39 -26.94 -55.47
N ASN A 273 -4.17 -27.26 -55.02
CA ASN A 273 -3.09 -27.54 -55.94
C ASN A 273 -3.46 -28.80 -56.74
N PRO A 274 -3.43 -28.78 -58.10
CA PRO A 274 -3.70 -29.97 -58.89
C PRO A 274 -2.78 -31.11 -58.44
N GLN A 275 -3.35 -32.25 -58.05
CA GLN A 275 -2.57 -33.40 -57.61
C GLN A 275 -1.68 -33.88 -58.76
N THR A 276 -0.38 -33.96 -58.53
CA THR A 276 0.52 -34.74 -59.39
C THR A 276 0.04 -36.19 -59.40
N PRO A 277 -0.23 -36.80 -60.57
CA PRO A 277 -0.64 -38.19 -60.63
C PRO A 277 0.42 -39.10 -60.00
N LYS A 278 0.01 -40.00 -59.11
CA LYS A 278 0.88 -41.08 -58.64
C LYS A 278 1.25 -41.95 -59.85
N GLN A 279 2.53 -42.00 -60.22
CA GLN A 279 2.99 -42.92 -61.25
C GLN A 279 2.84 -44.36 -60.76
N ASN A 280 1.97 -45.13 -61.41
CA ASN A 280 2.03 -46.58 -61.36
C ASN A 280 3.33 -47.05 -62.03
N LYS A 281 4.11 -47.87 -61.33
CA LYS A 281 5.02 -48.85 -61.95
C LYS A 281 4.66 -50.22 -61.41
N GLN A 282 4.12 -51.09 -62.28
CA GLN A 282 3.88 -52.51 -62.00
C GLN A 282 4.84 -53.35 -62.83
N SER A 283 5.38 -54.42 -62.22
CA SER A 283 5.97 -55.61 -62.86
C SER A 283 7.26 -55.42 -63.70
N SER A 284 8.29 -56.28 -63.66
CA SER A 284 8.56 -57.55 -62.94
C SER A 284 10.09 -57.60 -62.60
N ASN A 285 10.77 -58.66 -62.11
CA ASN A 285 10.46 -60.10 -62.02
C ASN A 285 11.30 -60.83 -60.92
N ASN A 286 11.12 -62.15 -60.84
CA ASN A 286 12.01 -63.21 -60.33
C ASN A 286 13.51 -62.86 -60.16
N THR A 287 14.22 -63.36 -59.13
CA THR A 287 14.28 -64.80 -58.78
C THR A 287 14.20 -65.23 -57.30
N ASN A 288 13.54 -66.38 -57.14
CA ASN A 288 13.48 -67.40 -56.07
C ASN A 288 14.39 -67.32 -54.82
N GLY A 289 13.80 -67.56 -53.63
CA GLY A 289 14.51 -67.87 -52.38
C GLY A 289 13.56 -68.15 -51.18
N LYS A 290 13.43 -69.41 -50.76
CA LYS A 290 12.67 -69.85 -49.56
C LYS A 290 13.50 -69.57 -48.26
N THR A 291 12.97 -69.55 -47.02
CA THR A 291 11.90 -70.40 -46.44
C THR A 291 11.23 -69.76 -45.19
N SER A 292 10.14 -70.39 -44.73
CA SER A 292 9.34 -70.27 -43.49
C SER A 292 10.12 -70.04 -42.16
N GLN A 293 9.53 -69.76 -40.98
CA GLN A 293 8.19 -70.14 -40.46
C GLN A 293 7.71 -69.33 -39.21
N LYS A 294 6.43 -69.48 -38.85
CA LYS A 294 5.80 -69.12 -37.53
C LYS A 294 6.25 -70.11 -36.40
N PRO A 295 5.92 -69.97 -35.08
CA PRO A 295 4.75 -69.31 -34.48
C PRO A 295 4.96 -68.52 -33.15
N SER A 296 3.83 -68.15 -32.51
CA SER A 296 3.62 -67.70 -31.11
C SER A 296 3.88 -68.83 -30.08
N SER A 297 3.81 -68.69 -28.74
CA SER A 297 2.95 -67.84 -27.88
C SER A 297 3.38 -67.77 -26.37
N ASN A 298 2.54 -67.12 -25.53
CA ASN A 298 2.31 -67.31 -24.07
C ASN A 298 3.03 -66.44 -23.00
N THR A 299 2.21 -65.59 -22.34
CA THR A 299 1.88 -65.61 -20.89
C THR A 299 2.93 -65.32 -19.80
N ASN A 300 3.05 -64.02 -19.44
CA ASN A 300 2.71 -63.44 -18.11
C ASN A 300 2.96 -64.26 -16.80
N LEU A 301 3.85 -63.78 -15.90
CA LEU A 301 3.53 -63.42 -14.48
C LEU A 301 4.74 -62.95 -13.61
N ASN A 302 4.43 -62.15 -12.57
CA ASN A 302 5.13 -61.93 -11.27
C ASN A 302 6.52 -61.23 -11.15
N LYS A 303 6.44 -59.91 -10.88
CA LYS A 303 6.84 -59.18 -9.62
C LYS A 303 8.28 -59.18 -9.01
N THR A 304 8.62 -57.97 -8.54
CA THR A 304 9.43 -57.56 -7.33
C THR A 304 10.98 -57.50 -7.30
N ASN A 305 11.51 -56.30 -7.66
CA ASN A 305 12.17 -55.30 -6.77
C ASN A 305 13.64 -55.45 -6.24
N ILE A 306 14.29 -54.28 -6.00
CA ILE A 306 15.47 -53.96 -5.11
C ILE A 306 16.94 -54.01 -5.66
N LYS A 307 17.56 -52.80 -5.78
CA LYS A 307 18.97 -52.34 -5.49
C LYS A 307 20.22 -52.97 -6.18
N GLN A 308 21.46 -52.39 -6.16
CA GLN A 308 22.01 -50.99 -6.06
C GLN A 308 23.58 -50.98 -6.25
N GLU A 309 24.15 -49.87 -6.77
CA GLU A 309 25.59 -49.39 -6.68
C GLU A 309 26.82 -50.15 -7.25
N THR A 310 27.76 -49.40 -7.86
CA THR A 310 29.25 -49.59 -7.74
C THR A 310 30.08 -48.34 -8.14
N LYS A 311 31.41 -48.33 -7.91
CA LYS A 311 32.42 -47.22 -7.95
C LYS A 311 33.88 -47.82 -8.05
N PRO A 312 35.06 -47.11 -7.99
CA PRO A 312 35.38 -45.68 -7.69
C PRO A 312 36.51 -44.99 -8.55
N GLN A 313 36.80 -43.70 -8.26
CA GLN A 313 38.13 -42.98 -8.32
C GLN A 313 38.84 -42.74 -9.69
N GLU A 314 39.86 -41.86 -9.84
CA GLU A 314 40.85 -41.15 -8.96
C GLU A 314 40.94 -39.61 -9.29
N SER A 315 40.92 -38.63 -8.35
CA SER A 315 42.05 -37.90 -7.66
C SER A 315 42.80 -36.85 -8.55
N LYS A 316 43.72 -35.89 -8.19
CA LYS A 316 44.62 -35.51 -7.05
C LYS A 316 44.64 -33.95 -6.81
N LYS A 317 45.66 -33.31 -6.17
CA LYS A 317 45.77 -31.84 -5.86
C LYS A 317 47.24 -31.36 -5.67
N PRO A 318 47.62 -30.07 -5.87
CA PRO A 318 47.80 -29.03 -4.80
C PRO A 318 47.35 -27.59 -5.27
N SER A 319 47.36 -26.43 -4.57
CA SER A 319 47.68 -25.91 -3.21
C SER A 319 49.07 -25.28 -2.88
N GLN A 320 49.23 -23.93 -2.92
CA GLN A 320 49.91 -23.09 -1.88
C GLN A 320 49.78 -21.54 -2.04
N ASN A 321 50.40 -20.76 -1.13
CA ASN A 321 50.02 -19.44 -0.57
C ASN A 321 50.93 -18.25 -0.99
N SER A 322 50.50 -16.97 -0.88
CA SER A 322 51.29 -15.82 -0.31
C SER A 322 50.64 -14.41 -0.36
N GLN A 323 51.20 -13.53 0.51
CA GLN A 323 51.02 -12.08 0.83
C GLN A 323 51.25 -11.05 -0.32
N SER A 324 51.00 -9.70 -0.25
CA SER A 324 50.48 -8.77 0.80
C SER A 324 50.23 -7.29 0.34
N GLN A 325 49.37 -6.55 1.09
CA GLN A 325 49.45 -5.12 1.53
C GLN A 325 49.26 -3.85 0.62
N GLN A 326 48.35 -2.97 1.12
CA GLN A 326 48.40 -1.49 1.34
C GLN A 326 48.50 -0.40 0.23
N SER A 327 47.45 0.45 0.18
CA SER A 327 47.43 1.96 0.26
C SER A 327 46.01 2.44 -0.14
N VAL A 328 45.30 3.43 0.45
CA VAL A 328 45.48 4.53 1.45
C VAL A 328 45.85 5.92 0.90
N GLN A 329 44.83 6.68 0.49
CA GLN A 329 44.58 8.14 0.66
C GLN A 329 43.18 8.44 0.07
N ASN A 330 42.22 9.17 0.64
CA ASN A 330 42.14 10.23 1.66
C ASN A 330 42.55 11.65 1.20
N SER A 331 41.56 12.54 1.06
CA SER A 331 41.67 14.01 1.04
C SER A 331 40.32 14.66 1.32
N GLN A 332 40.23 15.50 2.35
CA GLN A 332 39.13 16.43 2.59
C GLN A 332 39.59 17.87 2.34
N ASN A 333 38.75 18.63 1.64
CA ASN A 333 38.33 20.01 1.94
C ASN A 333 39.32 20.97 2.66
N GLN A 334 39.67 22.10 2.02
CA GLN A 334 39.47 23.44 2.63
C GLN A 334 39.73 24.64 1.68
N ASN A 335 38.96 25.72 1.94
CA ASN A 335 39.27 27.15 1.74
C ASN A 335 39.43 27.73 0.32
N ASN A 336 39.22 29.04 0.09
CA ASN A 336 38.31 30.04 0.68
C ASN A 336 38.32 31.31 -0.21
N SER A 337 37.34 32.21 -0.05
CA SER A 337 37.32 33.61 -0.50
C SER A 337 37.25 33.88 -2.02
N ASN A 338 36.89 35.08 -2.50
CA ASN A 338 35.83 36.05 -2.12
C ASN A 338 35.73 37.09 -3.28
N SER A 339 34.70 37.93 -3.29
CA SER A 339 34.60 39.18 -4.12
C SER A 339 34.52 39.01 -5.65
N GLN A 340 34.11 40.02 -6.43
CA GLN A 340 32.93 40.90 -6.34
C GLN A 340 32.70 41.57 -7.72
N ASN A 341 31.50 42.09 -7.96
CA ASN A 341 31.08 43.09 -8.96
C ASN A 341 32.07 43.54 -10.07
N GLN A 342 31.60 43.52 -11.33
CA GLN A 342 31.22 44.77 -12.02
C GLN A 342 30.30 44.55 -13.23
N LEU A 343 29.74 45.64 -13.76
CA LEU A 343 28.71 45.63 -14.81
C LEU A 343 29.26 46.03 -16.19
N GLN A 344 28.46 45.72 -17.22
CA GLN A 344 28.21 46.43 -18.49
C GLN A 344 28.79 47.86 -18.66
N PRO A 345 29.10 48.33 -19.90
CA PRO A 345 28.13 48.24 -21.01
C PRO A 345 28.61 48.09 -22.49
N ASN A 346 27.76 47.39 -23.25
CA ASN A 346 27.13 47.78 -24.54
C ASN A 346 27.91 48.55 -25.64
N ALA A 347 27.98 47.97 -26.85
CA ALA A 347 28.01 48.72 -28.12
C ALA A 347 27.47 47.88 -29.30
N ASN A 348 26.76 48.52 -30.22
CA ASN A 348 26.27 47.94 -31.48
C ASN A 348 27.40 47.83 -32.53
N ASN A 349 27.28 46.88 -33.48
CA ASN A 349 26.93 47.27 -34.85
C ASN A 349 26.49 46.11 -35.76
N GLN A 350 25.62 46.46 -36.71
CA GLN A 350 25.23 45.63 -37.85
C GLN A 350 26.20 45.90 -39.01
N GLN A 351 26.46 44.90 -39.86
CA GLN A 351 26.01 44.91 -41.27
C GLN A 351 26.50 43.68 -42.06
N ASN A 352 25.63 43.20 -42.95
CA ASN A 352 25.93 42.31 -44.08
C ASN A 352 26.01 43.21 -45.33
N PRO A 353 26.81 42.91 -46.38
CA PRO A 353 26.17 42.20 -47.50
C PRO A 353 27.08 41.27 -48.36
N SER A 354 26.54 40.10 -48.68
CA SER A 354 26.37 39.55 -50.05
C SER A 354 27.56 39.43 -51.03
N SER A 355 27.80 38.19 -51.50
CA SER A 355 28.23 37.91 -52.88
C SER A 355 27.68 36.54 -53.37
N SER A 356 27.47 36.42 -54.69
CA SER A 356 26.93 35.24 -55.40
C SER A 356 28.08 34.43 -56.06
N SER A 357 27.92 33.32 -56.82
CA SER A 357 26.77 32.75 -57.55
C SER A 357 27.01 31.29 -58.02
N GLN A 358 26.00 30.71 -58.70
CA GLN A 358 26.03 29.58 -59.67
C GLN A 358 26.26 28.11 -59.22
N THR A 359 25.13 27.38 -59.13
CA THR A 359 24.76 26.19 -59.93
C THR A 359 25.81 25.11 -60.31
N GLN A 360 25.59 23.87 -59.82
CA GLN A 360 25.80 22.66 -60.62
C GLN A 360 24.96 21.46 -60.13
N ALA A 361 24.61 20.58 -61.08
CA ALA A 361 24.01 19.25 -60.94
C ALA A 361 24.56 18.40 -62.12
N PRO A 362 24.59 17.04 -62.10
CA PRO A 362 23.71 16.14 -61.36
C PRO A 362 24.37 14.90 -60.70
N ALA A 363 23.59 14.14 -59.92
CA ALA A 363 23.68 12.68 -59.82
C ALA A 363 22.42 12.10 -59.13
N ALA A 364 21.90 10.97 -59.59
CA ALA A 364 20.86 10.24 -58.86
C ALA A 364 21.49 9.39 -57.74
N SER A 365 20.85 9.31 -56.59
CA SER A 365 21.23 8.43 -55.49
C SER A 365 20.00 7.73 -54.90
N GLN A 366 20.20 6.53 -54.38
CA GLN A 366 19.13 5.59 -54.03
C GLN A 366 18.31 6.06 -52.82
N PRO A 367 17.01 5.68 -52.72
CA PRO A 367 16.22 5.93 -51.52
C PRO A 367 16.80 5.14 -50.34
N ALA A 368 17.44 5.82 -49.41
CA ALA A 368 17.97 5.20 -48.19
C ALA A 368 16.82 4.70 -47.31
N SER A 369 16.86 3.43 -46.92
CA SER A 369 15.91 2.81 -46.01
C SER A 369 15.89 3.54 -44.67
N GLN A 370 14.83 4.30 -44.40
CA GLN A 370 14.67 4.97 -43.11
C GLN A 370 14.33 3.94 -42.03
N THR A 371 15.32 3.63 -41.18
CA THR A 371 15.07 2.96 -39.91
C THR A 371 14.04 3.76 -39.12
N PRO A 372 12.95 3.16 -38.62
CA PRO A 372 11.97 3.88 -37.81
C PRO A 372 12.65 4.58 -36.63
N ALA A 373 12.32 5.85 -36.41
CA ALA A 373 12.80 6.58 -35.25
C ALA A 373 12.40 5.83 -33.97
N PRO A 374 13.28 5.73 -32.95
CA PRO A 374 12.91 5.11 -31.68
C PRO A 374 11.71 5.87 -31.10
N ALA A 375 10.68 5.13 -30.68
CA ALA A 375 9.46 5.74 -30.14
C ALA A 375 9.80 6.67 -28.97
N PRO A 376 9.11 7.83 -28.83
CA PRO A 376 9.33 8.72 -27.70
C PRO A 376 9.24 7.95 -26.39
N SER A 377 10.31 7.98 -25.61
CA SER A 377 10.37 7.34 -24.30
C SER A 377 9.15 7.76 -23.50
N ALA A 378 8.37 6.78 -23.02
CA ALA A 378 7.14 7.06 -22.27
C ALA A 378 7.47 8.04 -21.11
N PRO A 379 6.61 9.05 -20.86
CA PRO A 379 6.79 9.94 -19.72
C PRO A 379 7.03 9.12 -18.45
N PRO A 380 7.95 9.55 -17.55
CA PRO A 380 8.20 8.83 -16.31
C PRO A 380 6.87 8.51 -15.62
N ALA A 381 6.67 7.23 -15.30
CA ALA A 381 5.41 6.77 -14.73
C ALA A 381 5.05 7.65 -13.53
N PRO A 382 3.81 8.17 -13.43
CA PRO A 382 3.40 8.98 -12.28
C PRO A 382 3.77 8.25 -10.99
N ALA A 383 4.38 8.98 -10.05
CA ALA A 383 4.69 8.43 -8.73
C ALA A 383 3.41 7.77 -8.16
N PRO A 384 3.51 6.56 -7.59
CA PRO A 384 2.32 5.79 -7.20
C PRO A 384 1.42 6.65 -6.30
N PRO A 385 0.10 6.67 -6.56
CA PRO A 385 -0.80 7.65 -5.98
C PRO A 385 -0.72 7.62 -4.45
N ALA A 386 -0.63 8.80 -3.83
CA ALA A 386 -0.54 8.96 -2.37
C ALA A 386 -1.78 8.44 -1.62
N ASN A 387 -2.83 8.07 -2.35
CA ASN A 387 -3.94 7.23 -1.91
C ASN A 387 -3.72 5.78 -2.38
N ASN A 388 -3.13 4.93 -1.54
CA ASN A 388 -3.23 3.48 -1.71
C ASN A 388 -4.68 3.05 -1.39
N PRO A 389 -5.50 2.61 -2.36
CA PRO A 389 -6.91 2.31 -2.12
C PRO A 389 -7.10 1.05 -1.27
N ASN A 390 -6.16 0.11 -1.37
CA ASN A 390 -6.19 -1.20 -0.71
C ASN A 390 -5.28 -1.16 0.52
N GLY A 391 -5.57 -0.24 1.44
CA GLY A 391 -4.69 0.06 2.58
C GLY A 391 -4.27 -1.17 3.37
N MET A 392 -2.95 -1.41 3.47
CA MET A 392 -2.31 -2.56 4.14
C MET A 392 -2.66 -3.96 3.61
N VAL A 393 -3.47 -4.06 2.56
CA VAL A 393 -3.64 -5.29 1.78
C VAL A 393 -2.33 -5.60 1.03
N HIS A 394 -1.88 -6.84 1.14
CA HIS A 394 -0.64 -7.38 0.56
C HIS A 394 0.64 -6.59 0.93
N ALA A 395 0.64 -5.90 2.08
CA ALA A 395 1.74 -5.03 2.50
C ALA A 395 3.13 -5.70 2.49
N THR A 396 4.17 -4.95 2.15
CA THR A 396 5.55 -5.45 2.26
C THR A 396 5.94 -5.64 3.74
N PRO A 397 6.96 -6.46 4.05
CA PRO A 397 7.48 -6.61 5.42
C PRO A 397 7.83 -5.28 6.11
N GLU A 398 8.36 -4.32 5.34
CA GLU A 398 8.74 -2.99 5.82
C GLU A 398 7.51 -2.13 6.11
N GLN A 399 6.51 -2.17 5.24
CA GLN A 399 5.21 -1.51 5.45
C GLN A 399 4.47 -2.08 6.66
N ALA A 400 4.46 -3.40 6.82
CA ALA A 400 3.88 -4.10 7.96
C ALA A 400 4.61 -3.74 9.27
N LYS A 401 5.95 -3.70 9.26
CA LYS A 401 6.75 -3.26 10.40
C LYS A 401 6.44 -1.80 10.76
N LEU A 402 6.43 -0.88 9.80
CA LEU A 402 6.10 0.53 10.01
C LEU A 402 4.67 0.75 10.56
N TYR A 403 3.70 -0.06 10.14
CA TYR A 403 2.35 -0.01 10.71
C TYR A 403 2.31 -0.48 12.16
N ALA A 404 2.95 -1.61 12.47
CA ALA A 404 3.02 -2.12 13.84
C ALA A 404 3.80 -1.19 14.77
N GLN A 405 4.87 -0.54 14.28
CA GLN A 405 5.71 0.42 15.00
C GLN A 405 4.87 1.52 15.66
N ALA A 406 3.96 2.12 14.88
CA ALA A 406 3.07 3.16 15.33
C ALA A 406 1.87 2.62 16.14
N ALA A 407 1.31 1.47 15.77
CA ALA A 407 0.24 0.83 16.53
C ALA A 407 0.69 0.42 17.95
N CYS A 408 1.95 0.00 18.10
CA CYS A 408 2.56 -0.31 19.39
C CYS A 408 2.81 0.96 20.23
N ALA A 409 3.35 2.02 19.61
CA ALA A 409 3.55 3.29 20.30
C ALA A 409 2.23 3.94 20.79
N GLN A 410 1.13 3.82 20.03
CA GLN A 410 -0.20 4.26 20.49
C GLN A 410 -0.66 3.60 21.81
N ILE A 411 -0.16 2.40 22.13
CA ILE A 411 -0.48 1.68 23.36
C ILE A 411 0.67 1.64 24.38
N GLY A 412 1.73 2.44 24.17
CA GLY A 412 2.88 2.55 25.06
C GLY A 412 3.87 1.38 24.96
N TRP A 413 3.78 0.52 23.95
CA TRP A 413 4.78 -0.51 23.67
C TRP A 413 5.91 0.12 22.85
N THR A 414 6.94 0.60 23.56
CA THR A 414 8.09 1.27 22.96
C THR A 414 9.43 0.73 23.43
N GLY A 415 10.51 1.10 22.73
CA GLY A 415 11.88 0.70 23.06
C GLY A 415 12.02 -0.82 23.13
N ALA A 416 12.43 -1.36 24.28
CA ALA A 416 12.61 -2.80 24.47
C ALA A 416 11.34 -3.64 24.16
N MET A 417 10.14 -3.13 24.45
CA MET A 417 8.89 -3.84 24.11
C MET A 417 8.64 -3.88 22.60
N TRP A 418 9.06 -2.85 21.88
CA TRP A 418 9.00 -2.84 20.42
C TRP A 418 10.04 -3.79 19.83
N GLU A 419 11.29 -3.74 20.30
CA GLU A 419 12.35 -4.64 19.83
C GLU A 419 12.07 -6.12 20.12
N ASP A 420 11.45 -6.45 21.25
CA ASP A 420 11.03 -7.82 21.55
C ASP A 420 9.88 -8.29 20.64
N LEU A 421 8.95 -7.40 20.26
CA LEU A 421 7.94 -7.69 19.23
C LEU A 421 8.57 -7.90 17.85
N VAL A 422 9.58 -7.08 17.51
CA VAL A 422 10.33 -7.19 16.24
C VAL A 422 11.04 -8.54 16.16
N LYS A 423 11.73 -8.97 17.22
CA LYS A 423 12.36 -10.30 17.27
C LYS A 423 11.32 -11.41 17.13
N LEU A 424 10.20 -11.31 17.86
CA LEU A 424 9.10 -12.28 17.84
C LEU A 424 8.54 -12.45 16.41
N TRP A 425 7.97 -11.40 15.82
CA TRP A 425 7.33 -11.53 14.49
C TRP A 425 8.31 -11.70 13.33
N THR A 426 9.59 -11.35 13.51
CA THR A 426 10.63 -11.79 12.57
C THR A 426 10.82 -13.31 12.62
N ARG A 427 10.90 -13.91 13.82
CA ARG A 427 10.97 -15.37 14.01
C ARG A 427 9.72 -16.08 13.47
N GLU A 428 8.52 -15.58 13.78
CA GLU A 428 7.24 -16.18 13.36
C GLU A 428 7.03 -16.17 11.83
N SER A 429 7.23 -15.02 11.17
CA SER A 429 6.76 -14.81 9.79
C SER A 429 7.71 -14.05 8.87
N HIS A 430 8.82 -13.53 9.40
CA HIS A 430 9.62 -12.49 8.73
C HIS A 430 8.75 -11.31 8.26
N TRP A 431 7.75 -10.92 9.07
CA TRP A 431 6.79 -9.84 8.80
C TRP A 431 5.91 -10.02 7.54
N ARG A 432 5.84 -11.24 6.98
CA ARG A 432 5.02 -11.51 5.78
C ARG A 432 3.56 -11.78 6.13
N TRP A 433 2.66 -11.00 5.53
CA TRP A 433 1.20 -11.21 5.61
C TRP A 433 0.75 -12.60 5.13
N ASN A 434 1.50 -13.21 4.20
CA ASN A 434 1.25 -14.53 3.62
C ASN A 434 2.23 -15.62 4.09
N ALA A 435 2.78 -15.50 5.30
CA ALA A 435 3.51 -16.59 5.93
C ALA A 435 2.54 -17.71 6.33
N GLU A 436 2.67 -18.90 5.73
CA GLU A 436 1.88 -20.09 6.07
C GLU A 436 2.79 -21.25 6.49
N ASN A 437 2.56 -21.80 7.67
CA ASN A 437 3.23 -23.00 8.13
C ASN A 437 2.47 -24.26 7.68
N LYS A 438 2.94 -24.89 6.60
CA LYS A 438 2.31 -26.03 5.92
C LYS A 438 2.04 -27.28 6.79
N SER A 439 2.67 -27.42 7.96
CA SER A 439 2.43 -28.58 8.84
C SER A 439 1.40 -28.32 9.94
N SER A 440 1.12 -27.06 10.27
CA SER A 440 0.21 -26.68 11.36
C SER A 440 -1.00 -25.85 10.90
N GLY A 441 -0.93 -25.19 9.74
CA GLY A 441 -1.94 -24.21 9.31
C GLY A 441 -1.89 -22.89 10.09
N ALA A 442 -0.78 -22.60 10.78
CA ALA A 442 -0.52 -21.28 11.35
C ALA A 442 -0.27 -20.25 10.23
N TYR A 443 -0.84 -19.05 10.36
CA TYR A 443 -0.89 -18.09 9.25
C TYR A 443 -0.63 -16.63 9.66
N GLY A 444 -0.02 -15.88 8.75
CA GLY A 444 0.14 -14.43 8.79
C GLY A 444 1.27 -13.95 9.69
N ILE A 445 1.36 -12.63 9.85
CA ILE A 445 2.41 -11.94 10.62
C ILE A 445 2.57 -12.52 12.04
N PRO A 446 1.51 -12.75 12.83
CA PRO A 446 1.60 -13.30 14.18
C PRO A 446 1.43 -14.84 14.24
N GLN A 447 1.52 -15.57 13.11
CA GLN A 447 1.31 -17.02 12.99
C GLN A 447 0.10 -17.55 13.78
N SER A 448 -1.08 -16.96 13.52
CA SER A 448 -2.30 -17.31 14.24
C SER A 448 -2.73 -18.75 13.95
N LEU A 449 -2.98 -19.53 15.01
CA LEU A 449 -3.42 -20.93 14.95
C LEU A 449 -4.70 -21.16 15.78
N PRO A 450 -5.83 -21.58 15.18
CA PRO A 450 -6.14 -21.49 13.75
C PRO A 450 -6.16 -20.03 13.25
N ALA A 451 -5.83 -19.85 11.98
CA ALA A 451 -5.72 -18.57 11.29
C ALA A 451 -6.98 -17.68 11.42
N ASN A 452 -8.17 -18.30 11.36
CA ASN A 452 -9.46 -17.61 11.36
C ASN A 452 -9.76 -16.81 12.63
N LYS A 453 -8.99 -16.95 13.72
CA LYS A 453 -9.08 -16.08 14.90
C LYS A 453 -8.90 -14.60 14.53
N MET A 454 -8.10 -14.29 13.51
CA MET A 454 -7.85 -12.93 13.04
C MET A 454 -9.09 -12.24 12.46
N ALA A 455 -10.13 -12.99 12.09
CA ALA A 455 -11.43 -12.45 11.67
C ALA A 455 -12.11 -11.56 12.75
N SER A 456 -11.74 -11.74 14.02
CA SER A 456 -12.22 -10.89 15.13
C SER A 456 -11.70 -9.45 15.08
N ALA A 457 -10.63 -9.17 14.34
CA ALA A 457 -10.13 -7.82 14.09
C ALA A 457 -10.65 -7.21 12.76
N GLY A 458 -11.16 -8.02 11.84
CA GLY A 458 -11.75 -7.55 10.58
C GLY A 458 -11.93 -8.63 9.52
N ALA A 459 -12.77 -8.36 8.52
CA ALA A 459 -13.17 -9.37 7.53
C ALA A 459 -12.03 -9.82 6.59
N ASN A 460 -11.16 -8.90 6.14
CA ASN A 460 -10.07 -9.21 5.19
C ASN A 460 -8.77 -9.69 5.87
N TRP A 461 -8.88 -10.36 7.03
CA TRP A 461 -7.74 -10.77 7.88
C TRP A 461 -6.69 -11.64 7.16
N HIS A 462 -7.07 -12.32 6.09
CA HIS A 462 -6.18 -13.19 5.33
C HIS A 462 -5.21 -12.38 4.46
N GLU A 463 -5.60 -11.20 3.98
CA GLU A 463 -4.81 -10.42 3.00
C GLU A 463 -4.34 -9.05 3.53
N ASP A 464 -4.97 -8.54 4.59
CA ASP A 464 -4.69 -7.23 5.18
C ASP A 464 -3.78 -7.34 6.41
N ALA A 465 -2.55 -6.82 6.27
CA ALA A 465 -1.55 -6.81 7.33
C ALA A 465 -2.01 -6.00 8.56
N SER A 466 -2.81 -4.93 8.39
CA SER A 466 -3.29 -4.13 9.52
C SER A 466 -4.22 -4.92 10.44
N ILE A 467 -5.05 -5.78 9.86
CA ILE A 467 -5.96 -6.66 10.60
C ILE A 467 -5.16 -7.74 11.34
N GLN A 468 -4.16 -8.34 10.68
CA GLN A 468 -3.26 -9.33 11.32
C GLN A 468 -2.47 -8.72 12.49
N ILE A 469 -1.89 -7.54 12.31
CA ILE A 469 -1.13 -6.81 13.33
C ILE A 469 -2.05 -6.40 14.49
N THR A 470 -3.24 -5.88 14.21
CA THR A 470 -4.23 -5.49 15.23
C THR A 470 -4.67 -6.70 16.06
N TRP A 471 -4.91 -7.85 15.42
CA TRP A 471 -5.18 -9.09 16.14
C TRP A 471 -3.99 -9.55 16.98
N GLY A 472 -2.78 -9.55 16.41
CA GLY A 472 -1.56 -9.98 17.09
C GLY A 472 -1.23 -9.14 18.34
N ILE A 473 -1.38 -7.81 18.26
CA ILE A 473 -1.24 -6.90 19.40
C ILE A 473 -2.26 -7.24 20.50
N ASN A 474 -3.53 -7.42 20.14
CA ASN A 474 -4.58 -7.77 21.11
C ASN A 474 -4.38 -9.17 21.72
N TYR A 475 -3.86 -10.13 20.95
CA TYR A 475 -3.48 -11.46 21.43
C TYR A 475 -2.33 -11.39 22.45
N ILE A 476 -1.25 -10.69 22.12
CA ILE A 476 -0.10 -10.53 23.03
C ILE A 476 -0.52 -9.80 24.31
N LYS A 477 -1.31 -8.72 24.20
CA LYS A 477 -1.81 -7.96 25.33
C LYS A 477 -2.71 -8.78 26.27
N SER A 478 -3.52 -9.69 25.71
CA SER A 478 -4.45 -10.53 26.49
C SER A 478 -3.86 -11.84 27.01
N LYS A 479 -2.71 -12.30 26.47
CA LYS A 479 -2.05 -13.55 26.88
C LYS A 479 -0.75 -13.40 27.65
N TYR A 480 0.02 -12.36 27.35
CA TYR A 480 1.33 -12.09 27.97
C TYR A 480 1.41 -10.69 28.60
N GLY A 481 0.40 -9.83 28.41
CA GLY A 481 0.38 -8.45 28.87
C GLY A 481 1.20 -7.50 27.98
N ASN A 482 2.42 -7.88 27.60
CA ASN A 482 3.31 -7.13 26.72
C ASN A 482 4.24 -8.06 25.89
N PRO A 483 4.93 -7.54 24.86
CA PRO A 483 5.79 -8.35 23.99
C PRO A 483 7.05 -8.89 24.67
N SER A 484 7.62 -8.21 25.66
CA SER A 484 8.81 -8.68 26.38
C SER A 484 8.53 -9.95 27.19
N GLU A 485 7.36 -10.07 27.82
CA GLU A 485 6.93 -11.33 28.46
C GLU A 485 6.58 -12.42 27.44
N ALA A 486 6.03 -12.06 26.27
CA ALA A 486 5.81 -13.01 25.17
C ALA A 486 7.14 -13.55 24.60
N TRP A 487 8.15 -12.69 24.47
CA TRP A 487 9.48 -13.06 24.02
C TRP A 487 10.20 -13.97 25.02
N LYS A 488 10.22 -13.60 26.32
CA LYS A 488 10.72 -14.46 27.40
C LYS A 488 10.04 -15.82 27.41
N HIS A 489 8.73 -15.88 27.12
CA HIS A 489 7.99 -17.13 26.99
C HIS A 489 8.48 -17.96 25.79
N SER A 490 8.61 -17.35 24.61
CA SER A 490 9.17 -18.01 23.40
C SER A 490 10.55 -18.61 23.66
N GLU A 491 11.48 -17.84 24.25
CA GLU A 491 12.83 -18.31 24.56
C GLU A 491 12.84 -19.41 25.63
N LYS A 492 12.04 -19.29 26.70
CA LYS A 492 11.98 -20.28 27.78
C LYS A 492 11.45 -21.64 27.30
N PHE A 493 10.40 -21.65 26.48
CA PHE A 493 9.77 -22.90 26.05
C PHE A 493 10.44 -23.54 24.84
N ARG A 494 11.38 -22.84 24.19
CA ARG A 494 12.06 -23.29 22.95
C ARG A 494 11.06 -23.81 21.92
N TRP A 495 9.99 -23.03 21.72
CA TRP A 495 9.22 -23.15 20.50
C TRP A 495 10.13 -22.66 19.37
N TYR A 496 10.44 -23.61 18.47
CA TYR A 496 11.53 -23.60 17.48
C TYR A 496 12.92 -23.96 18.07
#